data_AF-G0JTL6-F1
#
_entry.id   AF-G0JTL6-F1
#
_cell.length_a   1.000
_cell.length_b   1.000
_cell.length_c   1.000
_cell.angle_alpha   90.00
_cell.angle_beta   90.00
_cell.angle_gamma   90.00
#
_symmetry.space_group_name_H-M   'P 1'
#
loop_
_entity.id
_entity.type
_entity.pdbx_description
1 polymer ?
#
loop_
_entity_poly.entity_id
_entity_poly.type
_entity_poly.pdbx_seq_one_letter_code
_entity_poly.pdbx_strand_id
1 'polypeptide(L)'
;MSIMHELEEAKRAKAAADKRVDELLGRAKEEGLEQIRAIVKDLGLTAHDLAKLAPVTGTPNTRKLRKAAEFWYRNPADASKVWKGAGPKPVWLKEMNAEAQEACKVTAG
;
A
#
# COMPACT_ATOMS: atom_id res chain seq x y z
N MET A 1 32.70 -41.34 -11.93
CA MET A 1 32.78 -39.91 -11.58
C MET A 1 32.52 -39.78 -10.08
N SER A 2 32.95 -38.70 -9.42
CA SER A 2 32.66 -38.51 -7.99
C SER A 2 31.21 -38.05 -7.83
N ILE A 3 30.47 -38.61 -6.86
CA ILE A 3 29.05 -38.27 -6.59
C ILE A 3 28.87 -36.75 -6.39
N MET A 4 29.86 -36.08 -5.80
CA MET A 4 29.83 -34.63 -5.60
C MET A 4 29.86 -33.85 -6.91
N HIS A 5 30.54 -34.37 -7.93
CA HIS A 5 30.58 -33.78 -9.26
C HIS A 5 29.23 -33.91 -9.96
N GLU A 6 28.64 -35.11 -9.93
CA GLU A 6 27.32 -35.39 -10.50
C GLU A 6 26.22 -34.52 -9.85
N LEU A 7 26.32 -34.27 -8.55
CA LEU A 7 25.42 -33.36 -7.84
C LEU A 7 25.55 -31.91 -8.33
N GLU A 8 26.77 -31.42 -8.56
CA GLU A 8 27.00 -30.07 -9.06
C GLU A 8 26.55 -29.91 -10.52
N GLU A 9 26.73 -30.95 -11.35
CA GLU A 9 26.19 -30.97 -12.72
C GLU A 9 24.66 -30.94 -12.71
N ALA A 10 24.01 -31.73 -11.86
CA ALA A 10 22.56 -31.72 -11.71
C ALA A 10 22.01 -30.35 -11.26
N LYS A 11 22.69 -29.68 -10.31
CA LYS A 11 22.31 -28.31 -9.89
C LYS A 11 22.46 -27.30 -11.03
N ARG A 12 23.54 -27.38 -11.82
CA ARG A 12 23.75 -26.51 -12.98
C ARG A 12 22.69 -26.72 -14.05
N ALA A 13 22.34 -27.97 -14.33
CA ALA A 13 21.27 -28.31 -15.27
C ALA A 13 19.92 -27.75 -14.80
N LYS A 14 19.60 -27.87 -13.50
CA LYS A 14 18.40 -27.26 -12.92
C LYS A 14 18.39 -25.74 -13.09
N ALA A 15 19.47 -25.06 -12.71
CA ALA A 15 19.56 -23.61 -12.83
C ALA A 15 19.44 -23.12 -14.29
N ALA A 16 19.96 -23.89 -15.25
CA ALA A 16 19.80 -23.59 -16.67
C ALA A 16 18.34 -23.80 -17.14
N ALA A 17 17.69 -24.86 -16.68
CA ALA A 17 16.28 -25.11 -16.96
C ALA A 17 15.38 -24.00 -16.37
N ASP A 18 15.63 -23.59 -15.12
CA ASP A 18 14.87 -22.51 -14.46
C ASP A 18 15.00 -21.19 -15.25
N LYS A 19 16.22 -20.82 -15.66
CA LYS A 19 16.43 -19.66 -16.55
C LYS A 19 15.67 -19.78 -17.86
N ARG A 20 15.63 -20.97 -18.46
CA ARG A 20 14.92 -21.20 -19.71
C ARG A 20 13.41 -21.06 -19.55
N VAL A 21 12.87 -21.52 -18.42
CA VAL A 21 11.46 -21.33 -18.06
C VAL A 21 11.14 -19.85 -17.93
N ASP A 22 11.98 -19.08 -17.22
CA ASP A 22 11.76 -17.64 -17.03
C ASP A 22 11.79 -16.87 -18.36
N GLU A 23 12.74 -17.19 -19.24
CA GLU A 23 12.80 -16.59 -20.59
C GLU A 23 11.54 -16.90 -21.42
N LEU A 24 11.07 -18.15 -21.40
CA LEU A 24 9.88 -18.57 -22.13
C LEU A 24 8.61 -17.94 -21.55
N LEU A 25 8.52 -17.81 -20.22
CA LEU A 25 7.44 -17.08 -19.57
C LEU A 25 7.46 -15.59 -19.94
N GLY A 26 8.63 -14.98 -20.05
CA GLY A 26 8.78 -13.61 -20.53
C GLY A 26 8.21 -13.44 -21.94
N ARG A 27 8.65 -14.29 -22.87
CA ARG A 27 8.18 -14.26 -24.27
C ARG A 27 6.68 -14.53 -24.38
N ALA A 28 6.16 -15.53 -23.66
CA ALA A 28 4.73 -15.83 -23.66
C ALA A 28 3.89 -14.65 -23.12
N LYS A 29 4.39 -13.91 -22.13
CA LYS A 29 3.74 -12.68 -21.64
C LYS A 29 3.73 -11.58 -22.70
N GLU A 30 4.84 -11.37 -23.40
CA GLU A 30 4.92 -10.38 -24.47
C GLU A 30 3.95 -10.70 -25.61
N GLU A 31 3.95 -11.95 -26.09
CA GLU A 31 3.00 -12.43 -27.11
C GLU A 31 1.54 -12.27 -26.66
N GLY A 32 1.24 -12.62 -25.41
CA GLY A 32 -0.10 -12.42 -24.84
C GLY A 32 -0.50 -10.94 -24.77
N LEU A 33 0.42 -10.04 -24.43
CA LEU A 33 0.16 -8.59 -24.40
C LEU A 33 -0.07 -8.03 -25.80
N GLU A 34 0.63 -8.52 -26.82
CA GLU A 34 0.38 -8.14 -28.21
C GLU A 34 -1.02 -8.56 -28.67
N GLN A 35 -1.42 -9.79 -28.36
CA GLN A 35 -2.76 -10.29 -28.65
C GLN A 35 -3.85 -9.45 -27.95
N ILE A 36 -3.67 -9.15 -26.66
CA ILE A 36 -4.58 -8.28 -25.91
C ILE A 36 -4.65 -6.89 -26.57
N ARG A 37 -3.51 -6.33 -27.00
CA ARG A 37 -3.46 -5.01 -27.63
C ARG A 37 -4.22 -4.99 -28.96
N ALA A 38 -4.15 -6.06 -29.75
CA ALA A 38 -4.93 -6.20 -30.98
C ALA A 38 -6.44 -6.21 -30.67
N ILE A 39 -6.87 -7.05 -29.73
CA ILE A 39 -8.28 -7.15 -29.31
C ILE A 39 -8.79 -5.80 -28.78
N VAL A 40 -8.00 -5.12 -27.96
CA VAL A 40 -8.33 -3.79 -27.41
C VAL A 40 -8.55 -2.77 -28.52
N LYS A 41 -7.70 -2.79 -29.55
CA LYS A 41 -7.81 -1.88 -30.70
C LYS A 41 -9.06 -2.18 -31.53
N ASP A 42 -9.33 -3.44 -31.82
CA ASP A 42 -10.42 -3.86 -32.71
C ASP A 42 -11.80 -3.60 -32.08
N LEU A 43 -11.93 -3.83 -30.78
CA LEU A 43 -13.18 -3.65 -30.05
C LEU A 43 -13.32 -2.24 -29.44
N GLY A 44 -12.30 -1.38 -29.58
CA GLY A 44 -12.30 -0.04 -28.97
C GLY A 44 -12.36 -0.06 -27.44
N LEU A 45 -11.78 -1.08 -26.81
CA LEU A 45 -11.82 -1.24 -25.35
C LEU A 45 -11.02 -0.13 -24.67
N THR A 46 -11.54 0.35 -23.54
CA THR A 46 -10.87 1.36 -22.73
C THR A 46 -10.16 0.74 -21.54
N ALA A 47 -9.27 1.49 -20.89
CA ALA A 47 -8.64 1.05 -19.64
C ALA A 47 -9.67 0.70 -18.56
N HIS A 48 -10.84 1.35 -18.56
CA HIS A 48 -11.92 1.05 -17.61
C HIS A 48 -12.54 -0.33 -17.86
N ASP A 49 -12.64 -0.76 -19.12
CA ASP A 49 -13.19 -2.07 -19.46
C ASP A 49 -12.21 -3.20 -19.11
N LEU A 50 -10.92 -2.97 -19.30
CA LEU A 50 -9.88 -3.90 -18.86
C LEU A 50 -9.79 -3.99 -17.32
N ALA A 51 -10.05 -2.89 -16.61
CA ALA A 51 -10.06 -2.88 -15.15
C ALA A 51 -11.15 -3.77 -14.54
N LYS A 52 -12.25 -4.05 -15.27
CA LYS A 52 -13.28 -5.00 -14.84
C LYS A 52 -12.79 -6.46 -14.83
N LEU A 53 -11.77 -6.77 -15.62
CA LEU A 53 -11.15 -8.09 -15.71
C LEU A 53 -10.02 -8.28 -14.69
N ALA A 54 -9.50 -7.19 -14.13
CA ALA A 54 -8.47 -7.27 -13.11
C ALA A 54 -9.04 -7.99 -11.88
N PRO A 55 -8.36 -9.02 -11.36
CA PRO A 55 -8.70 -9.59 -10.06
C PRO A 55 -8.75 -8.47 -9.03
N VAL A 56 -9.75 -8.48 -8.15
CA VAL A 56 -9.79 -7.59 -6.98
C VAL A 56 -8.75 -8.09 -5.97
N THR A 57 -7.48 -8.07 -6.35
CA THR A 57 -6.34 -8.38 -5.48
C THR A 57 -5.82 -7.06 -4.94
N GLY A 58 -6.62 -6.48 -4.07
CA GLY A 58 -6.31 -5.23 -3.39
C GLY A 58 -7.46 -4.87 -2.48
N THR A 59 -7.25 -4.98 -1.18
CA THR A 59 -8.13 -4.32 -0.21
C THR A 59 -8.22 -2.86 -0.66
N PRO A 60 -9.41 -2.31 -0.96
CA PRO A 60 -9.50 -0.90 -1.30
C PRO A 60 -8.82 -0.14 -0.16
N ASN A 61 -7.85 0.70 -0.50
CA ASN A 61 -7.22 1.60 0.47
C ASN A 61 -8.25 2.69 0.79
N THR A 62 -9.35 2.28 1.43
CA THR A 62 -10.19 3.17 2.20
C THR A 62 -9.30 3.59 3.35
N ARG A 63 -8.55 4.67 3.16
CA ARG A 63 -7.95 5.43 4.25
C ARG A 63 -9.12 5.73 5.18
N LYS A 64 -9.31 4.90 6.22
CA LYS A 64 -10.44 5.00 7.15
C LYS A 64 -10.54 6.45 7.56
N LEU A 65 -11.64 7.10 7.18
CA LEU A 65 -11.93 8.46 7.60
C LEU A 65 -11.96 8.41 9.13
N ARG A 66 -10.90 8.92 9.79
CA ARG A 66 -10.82 8.88 11.25
C ARG A 66 -12.00 9.67 11.77
N LYS A 67 -12.78 9.04 12.66
CA LYS A 67 -13.90 9.67 13.37
C LYS A 67 -13.37 10.97 14.00
N ALA A 68 -14.10 12.08 13.81
CA ALA A 68 -13.76 13.34 14.43
C ALA A 68 -13.69 13.16 15.95
N ALA A 69 -12.71 13.80 16.60
CA ALA A 69 -12.55 13.67 18.05
C ALA A 69 -13.71 14.36 18.77
N GLU A 70 -14.20 13.71 19.82
CA GLU A 70 -15.32 14.16 20.65
C GLU A 70 -14.98 15.37 21.54
N PHE A 71 -13.68 15.61 21.76
CA PHE A 71 -13.18 16.72 22.56
C PHE A 71 -12.06 17.46 21.84
N TRP A 72 -12.04 18.79 21.97
CA TRP A 72 -10.92 19.63 21.61
C TRP A 72 -10.17 20.06 22.87
N TYR A 73 -8.92 20.49 22.72
CA TYR A 73 -8.10 21.00 23.80
C TYR A 73 -7.67 22.41 23.45
N ARG A 74 -8.03 23.41 24.27
CA ARG A 74 -7.67 24.82 24.08
C ARG A 74 -6.58 25.21 25.07
N ASN A 75 -5.52 25.85 24.58
CA ASN A 75 -4.43 26.30 25.42
C ASN A 75 -4.89 27.48 26.31
N PRO A 76 -4.69 27.44 27.64
CA PRO A 76 -5.06 28.50 28.58
C PRO A 76 -4.17 29.76 28.46
N ALA A 77 -2.94 29.64 27.96
CA ALA A 77 -2.03 30.76 27.76
C ALA A 77 -2.21 31.44 26.39
N ASP A 78 -2.77 30.74 25.40
CA ASP A 78 -2.98 31.26 24.05
C ASP A 78 -4.26 30.68 23.44
N ALA A 79 -5.28 31.52 23.40
CA ALA A 79 -6.60 31.22 22.85
C ALA A 79 -6.59 30.75 21.39
N SER A 80 -5.51 31.02 20.63
CA SER A 80 -5.36 30.68 19.21
C SER A 80 -4.86 29.24 19.00
N LYS A 81 -4.32 28.60 20.05
CA LYS A 81 -3.79 27.23 19.97
C LYS A 81 -4.85 26.24 20.45
N VAL A 82 -5.49 25.56 19.48
CA VAL A 82 -6.51 24.53 19.74
C VAL A 82 -6.10 23.22 19.07
N TRP A 83 -6.10 22.13 19.84
CA TRP A 83 -5.87 20.78 19.33
C TRP A 83 -7.15 19.98 19.31
N LYS A 84 -7.63 19.64 18.11
CA LYS A 84 -8.92 18.97 17.90
C LYS A 84 -8.84 17.43 17.99
N GLY A 85 -7.86 16.89 18.71
CA GLY A 85 -7.62 15.44 18.78
C GLY A 85 -7.18 14.79 17.45
N ALA A 86 -6.93 15.59 16.40
CA ALA A 86 -6.43 15.12 15.12
C ALA A 86 -4.90 15.27 15.07
N GLY A 87 -4.19 14.18 14.79
CA GLY A 87 -2.73 14.17 14.67
C GLY A 87 -2.00 14.11 16.02
N PRO A 88 -0.67 14.27 16.03
CA PRO A 88 0.15 14.16 17.24
C PRO A 88 -0.20 15.26 18.25
N LYS A 89 -0.14 14.91 19.55
CA LYS A 89 -0.32 15.87 20.65
C LYS A 89 0.68 17.03 20.52
N PRO A 90 0.24 18.30 20.61
CA PRO A 90 1.12 19.45 20.54
C PRO A 90 2.00 19.55 21.80
N VAL A 91 3.15 20.21 21.67
CA VAL A 91 4.17 20.30 22.73
C VAL A 91 3.60 20.89 24.02
N TRP A 92 2.83 21.98 23.93
CA TRP A 92 2.22 22.63 25.09
C TRP A 92 1.30 21.71 25.90
N LEU A 93 0.59 20.78 25.25
CA LEU A 93 -0.29 19.83 25.95
C LEU A 93 0.52 18.68 26.57
N LYS A 94 1.68 18.33 26.00
CA LYS A 94 2.57 17.30 26.54
C LYS A 94 3.34 17.77 27.77
N GLU A 95 3.68 19.05 27.83
CA GLU A 95 4.41 19.67 28.95
C GLU A 95 3.52 19.94 30.18
N MET A 96 2.20 19.88 30.01
CA MET A 96 1.22 20.04 31.08
C MET A 96 1.02 18.77 31.92
N ASN A 97 0.73 18.95 33.21
CA ASN A 97 0.28 17.86 34.08
C ASN A 97 -1.13 17.37 33.71
N ALA A 98 -1.51 16.17 34.14
CA ALA A 98 -2.78 15.54 33.76
C ALA A 98 -4.01 16.38 34.12
N GLU A 99 -3.97 17.07 35.25
CA GLU A 99 -5.05 17.96 35.72
C GLU A 99 -5.19 19.20 34.81
N ALA A 100 -4.08 19.84 34.41
CA ALA A 100 -4.11 20.94 33.46
C ALA A 100 -4.55 20.48 32.06
N GLN A 101 -4.23 19.24 31.65
CA GLN A 101 -4.70 18.69 30.39
C GLN A 101 -6.23 18.52 30.36
N GLU A 102 -6.84 18.07 31.47
CA GLU A 102 -8.30 17.99 31.60
C GLU A 102 -8.94 19.38 31.67
N ALA A 103 -8.29 20.36 32.31
CA ALA A 103 -8.77 21.75 32.32
C ALA A 103 -8.77 22.40 30.91
N CYS A 104 -7.90 21.95 30.01
CA CYS A 104 -7.87 22.41 28.62
C CYS A 104 -8.97 21.78 27.75
N LYS A 105 -9.63 20.73 28.23
CA LYS A 105 -10.61 19.94 27.46
C LYS A 105 -11.91 20.71 27.30
N VAL A 106 -12.30 20.94 26.05
CA VAL A 106 -13.57 21.54 25.65
C VAL A 106 -14.34 20.55 24.79
N THR A 107 -15.65 20.49 24.94
CA THR A 107 -16.51 19.67 24.08
C THR A 107 -16.36 20.13 22.62
N ALA A 108 -16.19 19.17 21.70
CA ALA A 108 -16.19 19.50 20.28
C ALA A 108 -17.59 20.03 19.91
N GLY A 109 -17.63 21.25 19.35
CA GLY A 109 -18.85 21.83 18.79
C GLY A 109 -19.14 21.36 17.38
#